data_AF-E3E8N7-F1
#
_entry.id   AF-E3E8N7-F1
#
_cell.length_a   1.000
_cell.length_b   1.000
_cell.length_c   1.000
_cell.angle_alpha   90.00
_cell.angle_beta   90.00
_cell.angle_gamma   90.00
#
_symmetry.space_group_name_H-M   'P 1'
#
loop_
_entity.id
_entity.type
_entity.pdbx_description
1 polymer ?
#
loop_
_entity_poly.entity_id
_entity_poly.type
_entity_poly.pdbx_seq_one_letter_code
_entity_poly.pdbx_strand_id
1 'polypeptide(L)'
;MKAYENFKEEMHKIELLYAGSVNSYWQNKLRNSERIEAGFIKENDPIYYEQGNNFRVTISSNKQEFDQLMKIELPQVLRETIFIRLISILENFFMDLIKELFATRKDLFQTNERIEYSQGEILSFDSLSSLHTNIINSECRRIQNQGIQKVSEYFKKKFKIDFNLSEVKLKKIVEMHDRRNILVHRIGKTDDIYRKKYKFEGYKLTVEKKYIVESFESINLFAEYIYGACEKLLKTDKNISSKDPRFSVEIVLRTLTTEYVPVLDRSFSFLCNEEILYLKDVIYRYHYDNSEKIHTIKMSGSPSQMKCLIDEFTKPIT
;
A
#
# COMPACT_ATOMS: atom_id res chain seq x y z
N MET A 1 8.36 6.28 -7.59
CA MET A 1 7.38 6.24 -6.46
C MET A 1 7.48 4.86 -5.85
N LYS A 2 7.65 4.76 -4.53
CA LYS A 2 7.99 3.49 -3.87
C LYS A 2 6.83 2.49 -3.97
N ALA A 3 5.59 2.96 -4.00
CA ALA A 3 4.39 2.16 -4.19
C ALA A 3 4.44 1.36 -5.50
N TYR A 4 4.90 1.98 -6.60
CA TYR A 4 5.02 1.29 -7.89
C TYR A 4 6.19 0.31 -7.93
N GLU A 5 7.31 0.64 -7.27
CA GLU A 5 8.44 -0.26 -7.13
C GLU A 5 8.05 -1.53 -6.35
N ASN A 6 7.39 -1.37 -5.21
CA ASN A 6 6.84 -2.48 -4.40
C ASN A 6 5.84 -3.31 -5.21
N PHE A 7 4.94 -2.66 -5.96
CA PHE A 7 4.00 -3.35 -6.83
C PHE A 7 4.71 -4.22 -7.87
N LYS A 8 5.72 -3.68 -8.58
CA LYS A 8 6.49 -4.45 -9.57
C LYS A 8 7.26 -5.61 -8.94
N GLU A 9 7.82 -5.41 -7.75
CA GLU A 9 8.52 -6.48 -7.03
C GLU A 9 7.56 -7.64 -6.66
N GLU A 10 6.39 -7.33 -6.09
CA GLU A 10 5.39 -8.34 -5.76
C GLU A 10 4.80 -8.99 -7.01
N MET A 11 4.56 -8.22 -8.07
CA MET A 11 4.12 -8.72 -9.37
C MET A 11 5.10 -9.77 -9.90
N HIS A 12 6.39 -9.44 -9.92
CA HIS A 12 7.44 -10.35 -10.37
C HIS A 12 7.50 -11.64 -9.53
N LYS A 13 7.37 -11.54 -8.20
CA LYS A 13 7.31 -12.72 -7.33
C LYS A 13 6.14 -13.64 -7.67
N ILE A 14 4.97 -13.08 -7.99
CA ILE A 14 3.77 -13.84 -8.37
C ILE A 14 3.94 -14.49 -9.76
N GLU A 15 4.55 -13.78 -10.71
CA GLU A 15 4.89 -14.34 -12.03
C GLU A 15 5.87 -15.50 -11.91
N LEU A 16 6.93 -15.35 -11.10
CA LEU A 16 7.88 -16.42 -10.81
C LEU A 16 7.20 -17.61 -10.12
N LEU A 17 6.30 -17.36 -9.18
CA LEU A 17 5.51 -18.42 -8.54
C LEU A 17 4.66 -19.17 -9.57
N TYR A 18 4.01 -18.45 -10.49
CA TYR A 18 3.24 -19.06 -11.57
C TYR A 18 4.12 -19.91 -12.49
N ALA A 19 5.22 -19.33 -13.01
CA ALA A 19 6.14 -20.01 -13.92
C ALA A 19 6.80 -21.23 -13.26
N GLY A 20 7.29 -21.07 -12.03
CA GLY A 20 7.92 -22.12 -11.24
C GLY A 20 6.97 -23.28 -10.94
N SER A 21 5.70 -22.97 -10.64
CA SER A 21 4.70 -24.00 -10.40
C SER A 21 4.31 -24.75 -11.68
N VAL A 22 4.11 -24.03 -12.79
CA VAL A 22 3.86 -24.65 -14.10
C VAL A 22 5.01 -25.59 -14.46
N ASN A 23 6.25 -25.15 -14.33
CA ASN A 23 7.42 -25.98 -14.59
C ASN A 23 7.48 -27.21 -13.65
N SER A 24 7.26 -27.01 -12.35
CA SER A 24 7.22 -28.10 -11.36
C SER A 24 6.18 -29.17 -11.70
N TYR A 25 4.99 -28.78 -12.17
CA TYR A 25 3.97 -29.74 -12.59
C TYR A 25 4.42 -30.58 -13.78
N TRP A 26 5.02 -29.95 -14.80
CA TRP A 26 5.54 -30.67 -15.98
C TRP A 26 6.65 -31.65 -15.61
N GLN A 27 7.59 -31.22 -14.78
CA GLN A 27 8.70 -32.07 -14.32
C GLN A 27 8.22 -33.25 -13.49
N ASN A 28 7.28 -33.04 -12.56
CA ASN A 28 6.73 -34.13 -11.75
C ASN A 28 5.93 -35.12 -12.58
N LYS A 29 5.17 -34.64 -13.57
CA LYS A 29 4.44 -35.50 -14.50
C LYS A 29 5.40 -36.37 -15.33
N LEU A 30 6.46 -35.78 -15.88
CA LEU A 30 7.47 -36.49 -16.65
C LEU A 30 8.17 -37.55 -15.79
N ARG A 31 8.70 -37.15 -14.64
CA ARG A 31 9.41 -38.03 -13.69
C ARG A 31 8.57 -39.23 -13.25
N ASN A 32 7.29 -39.02 -12.92
CA ASN A 32 6.44 -40.12 -12.50
C ASN A 32 6.05 -41.04 -13.67
N SER A 33 5.91 -40.51 -14.89
CA SER A 33 5.71 -41.33 -16.08
C SER A 33 6.92 -42.26 -16.31
N GLU A 34 8.14 -41.73 -16.23
CA GLU A 34 9.38 -42.50 -16.36
C GLU A 34 9.53 -43.58 -15.28
N ARG A 35 9.17 -43.26 -14.01
CA ARG A 35 9.23 -44.24 -12.91
C ARG A 35 8.25 -45.40 -13.09
N ILE A 36 7.10 -45.14 -13.70
CA ILE A 36 6.10 -46.17 -14.00
C ILE A 36 6.57 -47.03 -15.17
N GLU A 37 7.09 -46.42 -16.23
CA GLU A 37 7.65 -47.15 -17.38
C GLU A 37 8.83 -48.04 -16.99
N ALA A 38 9.68 -47.57 -16.08
CA ALA A 38 10.80 -48.35 -15.53
C ALA A 38 10.38 -49.38 -14.46
N GLY A 39 9.09 -49.49 -14.12
CA GLY A 39 8.57 -50.47 -13.17
C GLY A 39 8.86 -50.18 -11.69
N PHE A 40 9.36 -48.98 -11.36
CA PHE A 40 9.61 -48.57 -9.96
C PHE A 40 8.33 -48.28 -9.17
N ILE A 41 7.24 -47.97 -9.86
CA ILE A 41 5.90 -47.72 -9.30
C ILE A 41 4.90 -48.50 -10.14
N LYS A 42 4.08 -49.36 -9.54
CA LYS A 42 2.97 -50.00 -10.26
C LYS A 42 1.82 -49.01 -10.42
N GLU A 43 0.99 -49.18 -11.45
CA GLU A 43 -0.09 -48.21 -11.73
C GLU A 43 -1.11 -48.04 -10.58
N ASN A 44 -1.29 -49.09 -9.78
CA ASN A 44 -2.20 -49.09 -8.62
C ASN A 44 -1.52 -48.75 -7.30
N ASP A 45 -0.21 -48.48 -7.32
CA ASP A 45 0.50 -48.11 -6.10
C ASP A 45 0.21 -46.64 -5.75
N PRO A 46 0.01 -46.33 -4.46
CA PRO A 46 -0.11 -44.96 -4.00
C PRO A 46 1.18 -44.17 -4.24
N ILE A 47 1.01 -42.90 -4.62
CA ILE A 47 2.11 -41.98 -4.89
C ILE A 47 2.27 -41.06 -3.69
N TYR A 48 3.50 -40.99 -3.18
CA TYR A 48 3.84 -40.21 -1.99
C TYR A 48 4.78 -39.06 -2.32
N TYR A 49 4.64 -37.96 -1.58
CA TYR A 49 5.67 -36.96 -1.39
C TYR A 49 6.42 -37.29 -0.10
N GLU A 50 7.74 -37.44 -0.20
CA GLU A 50 8.62 -37.73 0.93
C GLU A 50 9.69 -36.64 1.03
N GLN A 51 9.84 -36.06 2.22
CA GLN A 51 10.90 -35.10 2.52
C GLN A 51 11.58 -35.49 3.84
N GLY A 52 12.77 -36.08 3.71
CA GLY A 52 13.49 -36.64 4.86
C GLY A 52 12.74 -37.81 5.51
N ASN A 53 13.13 -38.17 6.73
CA ASN A 53 12.63 -39.39 7.38
C ASN A 53 11.26 -39.24 8.06
N ASN A 54 10.75 -38.01 8.25
CA ASN A 54 9.59 -37.74 9.10
C ASN A 54 8.41 -37.09 8.38
N PHE A 55 8.52 -36.81 7.08
CA PHE A 55 7.43 -36.19 6.33
C PHE A 55 7.09 -37.03 5.11
N ARG A 56 5.95 -37.72 5.19
CA ARG A 56 5.36 -38.49 4.11
C ARG A 56 3.90 -38.11 3.96
N VAL A 57 3.52 -37.66 2.77
CA VAL A 57 2.14 -37.31 2.43
C VAL A 57 1.73 -38.12 1.21
N THR A 58 0.61 -38.82 1.31
CA THR A 58 -0.01 -39.47 0.14
C THR A 58 -0.56 -38.37 -0.78
N ILE A 59 -0.03 -38.30 -2.00
CA ILE A 59 -0.51 -37.36 -3.02
C ILE A 59 -1.74 -37.94 -3.72
N SER A 60 -1.69 -39.24 -4.03
CA SER A 60 -2.77 -39.96 -4.69
C SER A 60 -2.73 -41.46 -4.35
N SER A 61 -3.86 -42.13 -4.51
CA SER A 61 -4.01 -43.56 -4.23
C SER A 61 -3.54 -44.43 -5.40
N ASN A 62 -3.54 -43.88 -6.62
CA ASN A 62 -3.08 -44.56 -7.84
C ASN A 62 -2.62 -43.54 -8.90
N LYS A 63 -2.13 -44.04 -10.04
CA LYS A 63 -1.66 -43.25 -11.19
C LYS A 63 -2.77 -42.40 -11.82
N GLN A 64 -3.97 -42.95 -11.98
CA GLN A 64 -5.07 -42.25 -12.66
C GLN A 64 -5.50 -41.01 -11.87
N GLU A 65 -5.63 -41.15 -10.55
CA GLU A 65 -5.92 -40.06 -9.62
C GLU A 65 -4.80 -39.02 -9.63
N PHE A 66 -3.53 -39.45 -9.59
CA PHE A 66 -2.38 -38.55 -9.70
C PHE A 66 -2.45 -37.71 -10.98
N ASP A 67 -2.73 -38.37 -12.11
CA ASP A 67 -2.81 -37.73 -13.41
C ASP A 67 -3.94 -36.69 -13.45
N GLN A 68 -5.11 -36.98 -12.86
CA GLN A 68 -6.21 -36.03 -12.75
C GLN A 68 -5.85 -34.84 -11.86
N LEU A 69 -5.28 -35.08 -10.68
CA LEU A 69 -4.83 -34.05 -9.75
C LEU A 69 -3.81 -33.11 -10.41
N MET A 70 -2.83 -33.66 -11.11
CA MET A 70 -1.75 -32.90 -11.74
C MET A 70 -2.17 -32.20 -13.03
N LYS A 71 -3.14 -32.76 -13.78
CA LYS A 71 -3.61 -32.15 -15.04
C LYS A 71 -4.67 -31.08 -14.80
N ILE A 72 -5.55 -31.27 -13.82
CA ILE A 72 -6.78 -30.48 -13.68
C ILE A 72 -6.80 -29.72 -12.36
N GLU A 73 -6.82 -30.43 -11.24
CA GLU A 73 -7.18 -29.85 -9.93
C GLU A 73 -6.13 -28.90 -9.38
N LEU A 74 -4.88 -29.37 -9.22
CA LEU A 74 -3.81 -28.55 -8.65
C LEU A 74 -3.49 -27.33 -9.51
N PRO A 75 -3.33 -27.43 -10.85
CA PRO A 75 -3.14 -26.25 -11.67
C PRO A 75 -4.28 -25.25 -11.57
N GLN A 76 -5.51 -25.72 -11.39
CA GLN A 76 -6.67 -24.84 -11.23
C GLN A 76 -6.63 -24.10 -9.89
N VAL A 77 -6.50 -24.81 -8.78
CA VAL A 77 -6.42 -24.21 -7.43
C VAL A 77 -5.29 -23.21 -7.33
N LEU A 78 -4.15 -23.54 -7.93
CA LEU A 78 -3.00 -22.64 -7.97
C LEU A 78 -3.32 -21.37 -8.78
N ARG A 79 -3.91 -21.48 -9.98
CA ARG A 79 -4.29 -20.30 -10.78
C ARG A 79 -5.29 -19.42 -10.05
N GLU A 80 -6.26 -20.00 -9.36
CA GLU A 80 -7.23 -19.28 -8.53
C GLU A 80 -6.53 -18.52 -7.40
N THR A 81 -5.59 -19.17 -6.70
CA THR A 81 -4.82 -18.56 -5.61
C THR A 81 -3.91 -17.43 -6.09
N ILE A 82 -3.21 -17.66 -7.20
CA ILE A 82 -2.34 -16.66 -7.84
C ILE A 82 -3.18 -15.47 -8.32
N PHE A 83 -4.34 -15.72 -8.92
CA PHE A 83 -5.26 -14.66 -9.34
C PHE A 83 -5.74 -13.81 -8.16
N ILE A 84 -6.13 -14.43 -7.05
CA ILE A 84 -6.53 -13.70 -5.83
C ILE A 84 -5.40 -12.80 -5.36
N ARG A 85 -4.16 -13.32 -5.31
CA ARG A 85 -2.99 -12.53 -4.88
C ARG A 85 -2.69 -11.39 -5.86
N LEU A 86 -2.83 -11.64 -7.15
CA LEU A 86 -2.64 -10.66 -8.22
C LEU A 86 -3.59 -9.46 -8.09
N ILE A 87 -4.88 -9.70 -7.80
CA ILE A 87 -5.83 -8.60 -7.53
C ILE A 87 -5.51 -7.89 -6.22
N SER A 88 -5.11 -8.63 -5.19
CA SER A 88 -4.77 -8.05 -3.89
C SER A 88 -3.58 -7.10 -3.96
N ILE A 89 -2.55 -7.40 -4.77
CA ILE A 89 -1.42 -6.48 -4.95
C ILE A 89 -1.83 -5.20 -5.67
N LEU A 90 -2.78 -5.27 -6.60
CA LEU A 90 -3.32 -4.09 -7.29
C LEU A 90 -4.13 -3.20 -6.34
N GLU A 91 -4.97 -3.80 -5.49
CA GLU A 91 -5.71 -3.08 -4.44
C GLU A 91 -4.77 -2.34 -3.49
N ASN A 92 -3.72 -3.02 -3.01
CA ASN A 92 -2.71 -2.42 -2.13
C ASN A 92 -1.93 -1.30 -2.84
N PHE A 93 -1.57 -1.51 -4.10
CA PHE A 93 -0.90 -0.50 -4.91
C PHE A 93 -1.69 0.82 -4.95
N PHE A 94 -3.01 0.79 -5.13
CA PHE A 94 -3.82 2.02 -5.08
C PHE A 94 -3.76 2.70 -3.72
N MET A 95 -3.84 1.94 -2.63
CA MET A 95 -3.80 2.51 -1.28
C MET A 95 -2.45 3.13 -0.97
N ASP A 96 -1.37 2.50 -1.42
CA ASP A 96 -0.01 3.01 -1.23
C ASP A 96 0.27 4.22 -2.11
N LEU A 97 -0.24 4.26 -3.34
CA LEU A 97 -0.21 5.47 -4.17
C LEU A 97 -0.94 6.64 -3.49
N ILE A 98 -2.13 6.42 -2.93
CA ILE A 98 -2.88 7.46 -2.22
C ILE A 98 -2.06 8.00 -1.05
N LYS A 99 -1.44 7.13 -0.25
CA LYS A 99 -0.57 7.55 0.88
C LYS A 99 0.64 8.34 0.42
N GLU A 100 1.30 7.94 -0.68
CA GLU A 100 2.45 8.67 -1.22
C GLU A 100 2.06 10.03 -1.79
N LEU A 101 0.93 10.11 -2.49
CA LEU A 101 0.37 11.37 -2.97
C LEU A 101 0.06 12.29 -1.78
N PHE A 102 -0.53 11.78 -0.71
CA PHE A 102 -0.80 12.55 0.50
C PHE A 102 0.48 13.06 1.17
N ALA A 103 1.50 12.20 1.28
CA ALA A 103 2.79 12.58 1.87
C ALA A 103 3.49 13.68 1.07
N THR A 104 3.33 13.69 -0.26
CA THR A 104 4.01 14.62 -1.16
C THR A 104 3.20 15.90 -1.42
N ARG A 105 1.88 15.79 -1.52
CA ARG A 105 0.94 16.83 -1.97
C ARG A 105 -0.34 16.81 -1.12
N LYS A 106 -0.22 17.26 0.13
CA LYS A 106 -1.35 17.36 1.07
C LYS A 106 -2.48 18.26 0.59
N ASP A 107 -2.16 19.26 -0.23
CA ASP A 107 -3.11 20.17 -0.85
C ASP A 107 -4.17 19.45 -1.69
N LEU A 108 -3.82 18.32 -2.34
CA LEU A 108 -4.76 17.50 -3.10
C LEU A 108 -5.86 16.85 -2.23
N PHE A 109 -5.64 16.82 -0.91
CA PHE A 109 -6.53 16.21 0.07
C PHE A 109 -7.26 17.24 0.92
N GLN A 110 -6.96 18.54 0.73
CA GLN A 110 -7.70 19.61 1.37
C GLN A 110 -9.13 19.60 0.84
N THR A 111 -10.07 19.27 1.73
CA THR A 111 -11.50 19.28 1.43
C THR A 111 -12.24 19.92 2.58
N ASN A 112 -13.45 20.41 2.30
CA ASN A 112 -14.36 20.91 3.32
C ASN A 112 -15.10 19.78 4.06
N GLU A 113 -14.73 18.51 3.82
CA GLU A 113 -15.32 17.36 4.51
C GLU A 113 -14.90 17.42 5.99
N ARG A 114 -15.89 17.34 6.89
CA ARG A 114 -15.65 17.33 8.32
C ARG A 114 -15.30 15.92 8.76
N ILE A 115 -14.21 15.80 9.52
CA ILE A 115 -13.84 14.57 10.22
C ILE A 115 -14.04 14.85 11.70
N GLU A 116 -14.88 14.05 12.35
CA GLU A 116 -15.18 14.17 13.76
C GLU A 116 -14.30 13.20 14.56
N TYR A 117 -13.70 13.71 15.63
CA TYR A 117 -12.95 12.94 16.60
C TYR A 117 -13.51 13.25 17.99
N SER A 118 -13.63 12.23 18.83
CA SER A 118 -13.90 12.44 20.26
C SER A 118 -12.70 13.12 20.93
N GLN A 119 -12.95 13.82 22.04
CA GLN A 119 -11.87 14.44 22.83
C GLN A 119 -10.80 13.41 23.23
N GLY A 120 -11.22 12.20 23.62
CA GLY A 120 -10.31 11.11 23.97
C GLY A 120 -9.42 10.67 22.80
N GLU A 121 -9.96 10.59 21.59
CA GLU A 121 -9.17 10.26 20.40
C GLU A 121 -8.16 11.36 20.07
N ILE A 122 -8.58 12.63 20.13
CA ILE A 122 -7.67 13.77 19.87
C ILE A 122 -6.48 13.74 20.85
N LEU A 123 -6.76 13.54 22.14
CA LEU A 123 -5.74 13.49 23.19
C LEU A 123 -4.88 12.22 23.13
N SER A 124 -5.34 11.17 22.44
CA SER A 124 -4.57 9.93 22.26
C SER A 124 -3.48 10.02 21.18
N PHE A 125 -3.49 11.07 20.35
CA PHE A 125 -2.49 11.26 19.31
C PHE A 125 -1.20 11.88 19.87
N ASP A 126 -0.08 11.15 19.78
CA ASP A 126 1.23 11.61 20.25
C ASP A 126 1.81 12.77 19.40
N SER A 127 1.28 12.98 18.19
CA SER A 127 1.75 14.01 17.26
C SER A 127 0.75 14.34 16.16
N LEU A 128 0.90 15.51 15.56
CA LEU A 128 0.16 15.88 14.34
C LEU A 128 0.40 14.89 13.18
N SER A 129 1.59 14.28 13.09
CA SER A 129 1.89 13.23 12.12
C SER A 129 1.06 11.96 12.35
N SER A 130 0.83 11.59 13.62
CA SER A 130 -0.02 10.46 13.98
C SER A 130 -1.48 10.70 13.61
N LEU A 131 -1.99 11.93 13.83
CA LEU A 131 -3.31 12.37 13.37
C LEU A 131 -3.43 12.30 11.84
N HIS A 132 -2.48 12.89 11.09
CA HIS A 132 -2.45 12.81 9.63
C HIS A 132 -2.45 11.36 9.12
N THR A 133 -1.67 10.49 9.76
CA THR A 133 -1.59 9.07 9.42
C THR A 133 -2.91 8.36 9.68
N ASN A 134 -3.58 8.68 10.79
CA ASN A 134 -4.91 8.16 11.09
C ASN A 134 -5.93 8.59 10.03
N ILE A 135 -5.95 9.88 9.67
CA ILE A 135 -6.83 10.43 8.63
C ILE A 135 -6.65 9.68 7.31
N ILE A 136 -5.42 9.61 6.78
CA ILE A 136 -5.20 8.98 5.47
C ILE A 136 -5.49 7.47 5.49
N ASN A 137 -5.18 6.78 6.60
CA ASN A 137 -5.49 5.36 6.74
C ASN A 137 -7.01 5.12 6.80
N SER A 138 -7.77 5.99 7.47
CA SER A 138 -9.22 5.91 7.51
C SER A 138 -9.83 6.11 6.13
N GLU A 139 -9.30 7.07 5.35
CA GLU A 139 -9.74 7.35 3.99
C GLU A 139 -9.43 6.17 3.06
N CYS A 140 -8.21 5.62 3.11
CA CYS A 140 -7.84 4.42 2.34
C CYS A 140 -8.73 3.21 2.68
N ARG A 141 -8.95 2.91 3.97
CA ARG A 141 -9.83 1.80 4.39
C ARG A 141 -11.25 1.96 3.86
N ARG A 142 -11.80 3.17 3.93
CA ARG A 142 -13.14 3.47 3.40
C ARG A 142 -13.23 3.19 1.90
N ILE A 143 -12.22 3.58 1.13
CA ILE A 143 -12.20 3.39 -0.33
C ILE A 143 -12.00 1.92 -0.69
N GLN A 144 -11.06 1.24 -0.04
CA GLN A 144 -10.72 -0.16 -0.29
C GLN A 144 -11.94 -1.08 -0.14
N ASN A 145 -12.76 -0.86 0.89
CA ASN A 145 -13.94 -1.69 1.16
C ASN A 145 -15.09 -1.53 0.13
N GLN A 146 -15.01 -0.53 -0.76
CA GLN A 146 -16.07 -0.23 -1.73
C GLN A 146 -15.76 -0.73 -3.15
N GLY A 147 -14.59 -1.35 -3.35
CA GLY A 147 -14.17 -1.98 -4.61
C GLY A 147 -13.58 -1.02 -5.65
N ILE A 148 -13.08 -1.58 -6.76
CA ILE A 148 -12.30 -0.86 -7.78
C ILE A 148 -13.04 0.30 -8.42
N GLN A 149 -14.36 0.18 -8.62
CA GLN A 149 -15.15 1.27 -9.21
C GLN A 149 -15.06 2.55 -8.35
N LYS A 150 -15.05 2.39 -7.03
CA LYS A 150 -15.00 3.49 -6.07
C LYS A 150 -13.60 4.06 -5.92
N VAL A 151 -12.58 3.21 -6.05
CA VAL A 151 -11.19 3.65 -6.24
C VAL A 151 -11.08 4.55 -7.48
N SER A 152 -11.65 4.14 -8.61
CA SER A 152 -11.62 4.94 -9.85
C SER A 152 -12.31 6.29 -9.70
N GLU A 153 -13.51 6.32 -9.09
CA GLU A 153 -14.24 7.55 -8.79
C GLU A 153 -13.42 8.49 -7.89
N TYR A 154 -12.73 7.92 -6.88
CA TYR A 154 -11.88 8.66 -5.98
C TYR A 154 -10.70 9.32 -6.71
N PHE A 155 -9.95 8.56 -7.51
CA PHE A 155 -8.84 9.07 -8.31
C PHE A 155 -9.29 10.15 -9.30
N LYS A 156 -10.47 9.98 -9.93
CA LYS A 156 -11.03 10.97 -10.84
C LYS A 156 -11.44 12.25 -10.12
N LYS A 157 -12.09 12.14 -8.95
CA LYS A 157 -12.54 13.31 -8.17
C LYS A 157 -11.37 14.12 -7.62
N LYS A 158 -10.45 13.45 -6.90
CA LYS A 158 -9.35 14.07 -6.14
C LYS A 158 -8.16 14.42 -7.02
N PHE A 159 -7.75 13.52 -7.91
CA PHE A 159 -6.50 13.66 -8.66
C PHE A 159 -6.70 13.98 -10.15
N LYS A 160 -7.96 14.03 -10.60
CA LYS A 160 -8.33 14.20 -12.02
C LYS A 160 -7.75 13.11 -12.93
N ILE A 161 -7.53 11.91 -12.37
CA ILE A 161 -7.03 10.75 -13.11
C ILE A 161 -8.21 9.87 -13.50
N ASP A 162 -8.49 9.74 -14.80
CA ASP A 162 -9.58 8.90 -15.30
C ASP A 162 -9.05 7.54 -15.75
N PHE A 163 -9.43 6.48 -15.02
CA PHE A 163 -9.00 5.11 -15.33
C PHE A 163 -9.51 4.61 -16.68
N ASN A 164 -10.55 5.20 -17.26
CA ASN A 164 -11.05 4.82 -18.58
C ASN A 164 -10.13 5.24 -19.73
N LEU A 165 -9.13 6.09 -19.47
CA LEU A 165 -8.12 6.49 -20.45
C LEU A 165 -6.93 5.51 -20.51
N SER A 166 -6.90 4.49 -19.63
CA SER A 166 -5.97 3.38 -19.77
C SER A 166 -6.30 2.55 -21.02
N GLU A 167 -5.29 1.95 -21.64
CA GLU A 167 -5.47 0.93 -22.68
C GLU A 167 -6.35 -0.22 -22.19
N VAL A 168 -6.23 -0.56 -20.90
CA VAL A 168 -7.04 -1.58 -20.25
C VAL A 168 -8.34 -0.96 -19.74
N LYS A 169 -9.46 -1.36 -20.33
CA LYS A 169 -10.79 -0.87 -19.95
C LYS A 169 -11.08 -1.16 -18.46
N LEU A 170 -11.50 -0.15 -17.72
CA LEU A 170 -11.90 -0.25 -16.30
C LEU A 170 -12.87 -1.41 -16.03
N LYS A 171 -13.82 -1.65 -16.94
CA LYS A 171 -14.77 -2.78 -16.84
C LYS A 171 -14.08 -4.14 -16.68
N LYS A 172 -12.92 -4.35 -17.32
CA LYS A 172 -12.12 -5.57 -17.21
C LYS A 172 -11.53 -5.71 -15.79
N ILE A 173 -10.97 -4.64 -15.24
CA ILE A 173 -10.40 -4.65 -13.88
C ILE A 173 -11.49 -4.83 -12.82
N VAL A 174 -12.67 -4.21 -13.00
CA VAL A 174 -13.83 -4.41 -12.12
C VAL A 174 -14.31 -5.86 -12.16
N GLU A 175 -14.35 -6.47 -13.35
CA GLU A 175 -14.70 -7.88 -13.51
C GLU A 175 -13.70 -8.81 -12.80
N MET A 176 -12.40 -8.53 -12.93
CA MET A 176 -11.36 -9.28 -12.23
C MET A 176 -11.50 -9.20 -10.71
N HIS A 177 -11.78 -8.02 -10.17
CA HIS A 177 -12.05 -7.83 -8.75
C HIS A 177 -13.29 -8.62 -8.28
N ASP A 178 -14.37 -8.60 -9.06
CA ASP A 178 -15.59 -9.34 -8.72
C ASP A 178 -15.38 -10.85 -8.79
N ARG A 179 -14.57 -11.35 -9.74
CA ARG A 179 -14.12 -12.75 -9.76
C ARG A 179 -13.37 -13.11 -8.48
N ARG A 180 -12.41 -12.29 -8.05
CA ARG A 180 -11.65 -12.51 -6.83
C ARG A 180 -12.58 -12.61 -5.62
N ASN A 181 -13.62 -11.78 -5.55
CA ASN A 181 -14.60 -11.86 -4.46
C ASN A 181 -15.35 -13.18 -4.43
N ILE A 182 -15.75 -13.71 -5.58
CA ILE A 182 -16.41 -15.03 -5.65
C ILE A 182 -15.46 -16.17 -5.27
N LEU A 183 -14.21 -16.10 -5.73
CA LEU A 183 -13.20 -17.11 -5.40
C LEU A 183 -12.92 -17.14 -3.89
N VAL A 184 -12.73 -15.97 -3.27
CA VAL A 184 -12.41 -15.84 -1.84
C VAL A 184 -13.60 -16.14 -0.94
N HIS A 185 -14.75 -15.53 -1.20
CA HIS A 185 -15.87 -15.56 -0.26
C HIS A 185 -16.87 -16.70 -0.52
N ARG A 186 -16.81 -17.33 -1.69
CA ARG A 186 -17.77 -18.37 -2.10
C ARG A 186 -17.13 -19.61 -2.69
N ILE A 187 -15.81 -19.75 -2.60
CA ILE A 187 -15.07 -20.93 -3.08
C ILE A 187 -15.42 -21.19 -4.56
N GLY A 188 -15.53 -20.11 -5.33
CA GLY A 188 -15.87 -20.14 -6.75
C GLY A 188 -17.36 -20.29 -7.08
N LYS A 189 -18.28 -20.49 -6.11
CA LYS A 189 -19.71 -20.63 -6.41
C LYS A 189 -20.34 -19.28 -6.81
N THR A 190 -20.86 -19.20 -8.03
CA THR A 190 -21.47 -17.97 -8.56
C THR A 190 -22.91 -17.79 -8.05
N ASP A 191 -23.38 -16.54 -7.94
CA ASP A 191 -24.79 -16.22 -7.71
C ASP A 191 -25.45 -15.64 -8.96
N ASP A 192 -26.76 -15.42 -8.88
CA ASP A 192 -27.53 -14.83 -9.97
C ASP A 192 -27.08 -13.40 -10.30
N ILE A 193 -26.59 -12.64 -9.32
CA ILE A 193 -26.12 -11.27 -9.53
C ILE A 193 -24.92 -11.27 -10.47
N TYR A 194 -23.90 -12.07 -10.16
CA TYR A 194 -22.70 -12.19 -10.99
C TYR A 194 -23.02 -12.80 -12.36
N ARG A 195 -23.81 -13.89 -12.39
CA ARG A 195 -24.22 -14.56 -13.63
C ARG A 195 -24.95 -13.60 -14.58
N LYS A 196 -25.89 -12.80 -14.08
CA LYS A 196 -26.58 -11.78 -14.88
C LYS A 196 -25.65 -10.65 -15.31
N LYS A 197 -24.82 -10.13 -14.40
CA LYS A 197 -23.91 -9.01 -14.66
C LYS A 197 -22.91 -9.30 -15.77
N TYR A 198 -22.36 -10.52 -15.81
CA TYR A 198 -21.31 -10.91 -16.74
C TYR A 198 -21.76 -11.92 -17.81
N LYS A 199 -23.06 -12.25 -17.87
CA LYS A 199 -23.61 -13.29 -18.76
C LYS A 199 -22.86 -14.62 -18.59
N PHE A 200 -22.54 -14.97 -17.34
CA PHE A 200 -21.82 -16.19 -17.00
C PHE A 200 -22.83 -17.31 -16.70
N GLU A 201 -22.71 -18.44 -17.40
CA GLU A 201 -23.66 -19.56 -17.27
C GLU A 201 -23.20 -20.61 -16.25
N GLY A 202 -21.92 -20.62 -15.89
CA GLY A 202 -21.35 -21.62 -14.99
C GLY A 202 -21.79 -21.46 -13.53
N TYR A 203 -21.99 -22.59 -12.84
CA TYR A 203 -22.22 -22.62 -11.39
C TYR A 203 -20.93 -22.39 -10.58
N LYS A 204 -19.79 -22.86 -11.10
CA LYS A 204 -18.47 -22.69 -10.50
C LYS A 204 -17.58 -21.85 -11.40
N LEU A 205 -17.10 -20.74 -10.87
CA LEU A 205 -16.07 -19.89 -11.45
C LEU A 205 -14.71 -20.55 -11.23
N THR A 206 -13.92 -20.60 -12.29
CA THR A 206 -12.55 -21.10 -12.26
C THR A 206 -11.64 -20.09 -12.99
N VAL A 207 -10.34 -20.18 -12.74
CA VAL A 207 -9.36 -19.34 -13.45
C VAL A 207 -8.66 -20.20 -14.51
N GLU A 208 -8.95 -19.92 -15.77
CA GLU A 208 -8.30 -20.60 -16.90
C GLU A 208 -6.88 -20.08 -17.14
N LYS A 209 -6.04 -20.90 -17.78
CA LYS A 209 -4.65 -20.55 -18.13
C LYS A 209 -4.57 -19.26 -18.95
N LYS A 210 -5.41 -19.12 -19.97
CA LYS A 210 -5.43 -17.94 -20.83
C LYS A 210 -5.82 -16.69 -20.02
N TYR A 211 -6.85 -16.80 -19.20
CA TYR A 211 -7.35 -15.70 -18.38
C TYR A 211 -6.30 -15.21 -17.38
N ILE A 212 -5.56 -16.10 -16.69
CA ILE A 212 -4.52 -15.64 -15.75
C ILE A 212 -3.37 -14.91 -16.45
N VAL A 213 -2.92 -15.39 -17.61
CA VAL A 213 -1.85 -14.73 -18.37
C VAL A 213 -2.29 -13.34 -18.83
N GLU A 214 -3.49 -13.23 -19.40
CA GLU A 214 -4.07 -11.93 -19.77
C GLU A 214 -4.28 -11.01 -18.56
N SER A 215 -4.52 -11.58 -17.38
CA SER A 215 -4.67 -10.80 -16.14
C SER A 215 -3.36 -10.16 -15.72
N PHE A 216 -2.23 -10.88 -15.81
CA PHE A 216 -0.91 -10.31 -15.51
C PHE A 216 -0.63 -9.08 -16.38
N GLU A 217 -0.77 -9.24 -17.70
CA GLU A 217 -0.55 -8.15 -18.66
C GLU A 217 -1.50 -6.97 -18.41
N SER A 218 -2.80 -7.25 -18.24
CA SER A 218 -3.81 -6.20 -18.04
C SER A 218 -3.54 -5.40 -16.76
N ILE A 219 -3.13 -6.07 -15.68
CA ILE A 219 -2.90 -5.43 -14.39
C ILE A 219 -1.61 -4.61 -14.42
N ASN A 220 -0.57 -5.11 -15.10
CA ASN A 220 0.68 -4.38 -15.27
C ASN A 220 0.47 -3.09 -16.09
N LEU A 221 -0.16 -3.18 -17.26
CA LEU A 221 -0.46 -2.02 -18.12
C LEU A 221 -1.37 -0.99 -17.41
N PHE A 222 -2.35 -1.48 -16.65
CA PHE A 222 -3.25 -0.61 -15.89
C PHE A 222 -2.51 0.13 -14.77
N ALA A 223 -1.67 -0.57 -14.00
CA ALA A 223 -0.86 0.02 -12.95
C ALA A 223 0.16 1.03 -13.50
N GLU A 224 0.81 0.71 -14.62
CA GLU A 224 1.75 1.60 -15.30
C GLU A 224 1.09 2.91 -15.75
N TYR A 225 -0.10 2.84 -16.35
CA TYR A 225 -0.88 4.01 -16.71
C TYR A 225 -1.15 4.92 -15.50
N ILE A 226 -1.63 4.34 -14.39
CA ILE A 226 -1.99 5.08 -13.18
C ILE A 226 -0.75 5.69 -12.53
N TYR A 227 0.35 4.94 -12.46
CA TYR A 227 1.65 5.43 -12.00
C TYR A 227 2.11 6.62 -12.84
N GLY A 228 2.09 6.51 -14.16
CA GLY A 228 2.48 7.60 -15.06
C GLY A 228 1.62 8.85 -14.91
N ALA A 229 0.31 8.68 -14.67
CA ALA A 229 -0.59 9.79 -14.38
C ALA A 229 -0.27 10.48 -13.04
N CYS A 230 0.02 9.69 -11.99
CA CYS A 230 0.43 10.21 -10.68
C CYS A 230 1.79 10.94 -10.76
N GLU A 231 2.76 10.40 -11.50
CA GLU A 231 4.05 11.07 -11.71
C GLU A 231 3.89 12.42 -12.40
N LYS A 232 3.04 12.51 -13.42
CA LYS A 232 2.75 13.78 -14.10
C LYS A 232 2.16 14.79 -13.12
N LEU A 233 1.18 14.36 -12.32
CA LEU A 233 0.56 15.19 -11.28
C LEU A 233 1.59 15.76 -10.30
N LEU A 234 2.56 14.95 -9.87
CA LEU A 234 3.63 15.40 -8.97
C LEU A 234 4.64 16.35 -9.63
N LYS A 235 4.83 16.27 -10.96
CA LYS A 235 5.77 17.10 -11.72
C LYS A 235 5.23 18.48 -12.07
N THR A 236 3.91 18.64 -12.19
CA THR A 236 3.27 19.88 -12.66
C THR A 236 3.48 21.10 -11.73
N ASP A 237 3.91 20.91 -10.47
CA ASP A 237 3.96 21.99 -9.46
C ASP A 237 5.30 22.22 -8.76
N LYS A 238 6.44 22.05 -9.43
CA LYS A 238 7.69 22.68 -8.93
C LYS A 238 7.62 24.22 -8.87
N ASN A 239 6.55 24.85 -9.39
CA ASN A 239 6.33 26.30 -9.38
C ASN A 239 5.31 26.80 -8.35
N ILE A 240 4.64 25.92 -7.59
CA ILE A 240 3.90 26.36 -6.41
C ILE A 240 4.87 26.30 -5.24
N SER A 241 5.79 27.28 -5.25
CA SER A 241 6.32 27.85 -4.02
C SER A 241 5.16 27.95 -3.04
N SER A 242 5.29 27.28 -1.89
CA SER A 242 4.47 27.57 -0.73
C SER A 242 4.64 29.07 -0.45
N LYS A 243 3.71 29.88 -0.96
CA LYS A 243 3.43 31.23 -0.49
C LYS A 243 2.75 31.11 0.87
N ASP A 244 3.44 30.49 1.79
CA ASP A 244 3.34 30.84 3.19
C ASP A 244 4.65 31.60 3.42
N PRO A 245 4.64 32.93 3.59
CA PRO A 245 5.85 33.66 3.90
C PRO A 245 6.28 33.25 5.30
N ARG A 246 6.84 32.05 5.43
CA ARG A 246 7.45 31.57 6.66
C ARG A 246 8.67 32.42 6.87
N PHE A 247 8.60 33.27 7.88
CA PHE A 247 9.75 34.01 8.33
C PHE A 247 10.73 33.00 8.89
N SER A 248 11.94 32.98 8.34
CA SER A 248 13.05 32.23 8.93
C SER A 248 13.79 33.15 9.89
N VAL A 249 13.87 32.76 11.15
CA VAL A 249 14.63 33.48 12.17
C VAL A 249 15.76 32.57 12.66
N GLU A 250 16.95 33.13 12.77
CA GLU A 250 18.09 32.49 13.41
C GLU A 250 18.36 33.21 14.73
N ILE A 251 18.24 32.46 15.83
CA ILE A 251 18.53 32.96 17.17
C ILE A 251 19.83 32.31 17.64
N VAL A 252 20.73 33.15 18.15
CA VAL A 252 21.97 32.75 18.79
C VAL A 252 21.85 33.08 20.27
N LEU A 253 21.81 32.05 21.12
CA LEU A 253 21.70 32.17 22.56
C LEU A 253 23.03 31.77 23.20
N ARG A 254 23.55 32.59 24.11
CA ARG A 254 24.72 32.23 24.93
C ARG A 254 24.23 31.93 26.35
N THR A 255 24.53 30.74 26.85
CA THR A 255 24.16 30.36 28.22
C THR A 255 25.28 30.73 29.19
N LEU A 256 24.90 31.36 30.31
CA LEU A 256 25.84 31.69 31.38
C LEU A 256 26.08 30.51 32.34
N THR A 257 25.19 29.51 32.29
CA THR A 257 25.24 28.30 33.11
C THR A 257 25.44 27.05 32.23
N THR A 258 25.93 25.96 32.83
CA THR A 258 26.00 24.64 32.17
C THR A 258 24.78 23.78 32.46
N GLU A 259 23.80 24.32 33.17
CA GLU A 259 22.60 23.60 33.56
C GLU A 259 21.61 23.50 32.40
N TYR A 260 20.76 22.48 32.45
CA TYR A 260 19.70 22.28 31.47
C TYR A 260 18.79 23.52 31.40
N VAL A 261 18.54 24.01 30.19
CA VAL A 261 17.69 25.18 29.94
C VAL A 261 16.35 24.69 29.40
N PRO A 262 15.26 24.67 30.20
CA PRO A 262 13.99 24.06 29.81
C PRO A 262 13.36 24.66 28.56
N VAL A 263 13.56 25.97 28.33
CA VAL A 263 13.02 26.68 27.15
C VAL A 263 13.66 26.21 25.83
N LEU A 264 14.80 25.50 25.90
CA LEU A 264 15.46 24.91 24.73
C LEU A 264 15.04 23.47 24.45
N ASP A 265 14.19 22.88 25.30
CA ASP A 265 13.67 21.54 25.04
C ASP A 265 12.72 21.54 23.84
N ARG A 266 12.82 20.52 22.99
CA ARG A 266 11.90 20.33 21.87
C ARG A 266 10.45 20.12 22.33
N SER A 267 10.24 19.63 23.56
CA SER A 267 8.91 19.52 24.17
C SER A 267 8.42 20.81 24.82
N PHE A 268 9.25 21.87 24.87
CA PHE A 268 8.83 23.16 25.40
C PHE A 268 7.62 23.68 24.62
N SER A 269 6.59 24.08 25.35
CA SER A 269 5.35 24.61 24.78
C SER A 269 5.10 26.03 25.26
N PHE A 270 4.61 26.88 24.37
CA PHE A 270 4.28 28.27 24.67
C PHE A 270 2.94 28.65 24.04
N LEU A 271 2.25 29.60 24.66
CA LEU A 271 0.96 30.10 24.18
C LEU A 271 1.19 31.25 23.20
N CYS A 272 0.64 31.17 22.00
CA CYS A 272 0.64 32.26 21.03
C CYS A 272 -0.74 32.39 20.41
N ASN A 273 -1.39 33.55 20.58
CA ASN A 273 -2.75 33.82 20.08
C ASN A 273 -3.77 32.72 20.44
N GLU A 274 -3.80 32.31 21.70
CA GLU A 274 -4.71 31.26 22.22
C GLU A 274 -4.39 29.82 21.75
N GLU A 275 -3.35 29.63 20.93
CA GLU A 275 -2.86 28.31 20.52
C GLU A 275 -1.62 27.91 21.31
N ILE A 276 -1.57 26.66 21.76
CA ILE A 276 -0.36 26.07 22.35
C ILE A 276 0.52 25.55 21.21
N LEU A 277 1.73 26.10 21.11
CA LEU A 277 2.73 25.71 20.13
C LEU A 277 3.87 24.99 20.82
N TYR A 278 4.43 23.97 20.17
CA TYR A 278 5.63 23.30 20.64
C TYR A 278 6.85 23.75 19.85
N LEU A 279 7.98 23.83 20.54
CA LEU A 279 9.23 24.25 19.95
C LEU A 279 9.68 23.32 18.80
N LYS A 280 9.40 22.01 18.90
CA LYS A 280 9.65 21.02 17.82
C LYS A 280 8.94 21.32 16.50
N ASP A 281 7.82 22.03 16.54
CA ASP A 281 7.01 22.33 15.36
C ASP A 281 7.54 23.56 14.60
N VAL A 282 8.45 24.31 15.23
CA VAL A 282 8.95 25.60 14.75
C VAL A 282 10.46 25.54 14.46
N ILE A 283 11.23 24.76 15.22
CA ILE A 283 12.66 24.53 14.99
C ILE A 283 12.86 23.53 13.85
N TYR A 284 13.61 23.92 12.83
CA TYR A 284 14.09 23.00 11.79
C TYR A 284 15.59 22.72 11.89
N ARG A 285 16.37 23.53 12.63
CA ARG A 285 17.79 23.27 12.87
C ARG A 285 18.22 23.77 14.25
N TYR A 286 19.05 22.99 14.94
CA TYR A 286 19.61 23.32 16.24
C TYR A 286 21.07 22.85 16.28
N HIS A 287 21.96 23.71 16.77
CA HIS A 287 23.37 23.42 16.97
C HIS A 287 23.82 23.97 18.33
N TYR A 288 24.67 23.24 19.04
CA TYR A 288 25.25 23.65 20.31
C TYR A 288 26.77 23.57 20.24
N ASP A 289 27.43 24.69 20.48
CA ASP A 289 28.88 24.79 20.65
C ASP A 289 29.22 24.77 22.14
N ASN A 290 29.84 23.67 22.57
CA ASN A 290 30.19 23.45 23.96
C ASN A 290 31.38 24.32 24.43
N SER A 291 32.23 24.77 23.50
CA SER A 291 33.42 25.57 23.84
C SER A 291 33.05 27.00 24.22
N GLU A 292 32.06 27.58 23.54
CA GLU A 292 31.57 28.93 23.76
C GLU A 292 30.23 28.98 24.53
N LYS A 293 29.63 27.83 24.82
CA LYS A 293 28.29 27.69 25.40
C LYS A 293 27.22 28.44 24.58
N ILE A 294 27.26 28.24 23.27
CA ILE A 294 26.38 28.93 22.31
C ILE A 294 25.41 27.93 21.69
N HIS A 295 24.13 28.28 21.71
CA HIS A 295 23.06 27.58 21.00
C HIS A 295 22.66 28.39 19.78
N THR A 296 22.74 27.78 18.58
CA THR A 296 22.28 28.37 17.32
C THR A 296 21.03 27.63 16.87
N ILE A 297 19.92 28.35 16.82
CA ILE A 297 18.59 27.79 16.55
C ILE A 297 18.01 28.45 15.31
N LYS A 298 17.67 27.66 14.28
CA LYS A 298 16.95 28.14 13.10
C LYS A 298 15.51 27.67 13.13
N MET A 299 14.62 28.62 12.99
CA MET A 299 13.19 28.47 13.18
C MET A 299 12.42 29.04 12.00
N SER A 300 11.27 28.44 11.71
CA SER A 300 10.38 28.91 10.66
C SER A 300 8.93 28.87 11.14
N GLY A 301 8.21 29.98 10.96
CA GLY A 301 6.79 30.05 11.30
C GLY A 301 6.18 31.35 10.79
N SER A 302 4.92 31.60 11.19
CA SER A 302 4.27 32.88 10.92
C SER A 302 4.94 34.01 11.73
N PRO A 303 4.83 35.28 11.30
CA PRO A 303 5.37 36.42 12.04
C PRO A 303 4.93 36.45 13.51
N SER A 304 3.66 36.11 13.76
CA SER A 304 3.10 36.07 15.12
C SER A 304 3.74 34.99 15.98
N GLN A 305 3.94 33.79 15.43
CA GLN A 305 4.61 32.68 16.11
C GLN A 305 6.06 33.03 16.46
N MET A 306 6.78 33.64 15.51
CA MET A 306 8.17 34.09 15.74
C MET A 306 8.24 35.13 16.85
N LYS A 307 7.32 36.11 16.83
CA LYS A 307 7.26 37.16 17.85
C LYS A 307 6.98 36.58 19.24
N CYS A 308 5.93 35.77 19.39
CA CYS A 308 5.60 35.11 20.66
C CYS A 308 6.78 34.31 21.22
N LEU A 309 7.50 33.59 20.36
CA LEU A 309 8.64 32.78 20.77
C LEU A 309 9.86 33.63 21.19
N ILE A 310 10.13 34.72 20.49
CA ILE A 310 11.17 35.69 20.89
C ILE A 310 10.81 36.33 22.24
N ASP A 311 9.55 36.71 22.42
CA ASP A 311 9.05 37.24 23.69
C ASP A 311 9.25 36.21 24.81
N GLU A 312 9.00 34.92 24.54
CA GLU A 312 9.23 33.84 25.51
C GLU A 312 10.72 33.67 25.88
N PHE A 313 11.62 33.72 24.90
CA PHE A 313 13.07 33.63 25.15
C PHE A 313 13.66 34.84 25.88
N THR A 314 12.97 35.98 25.84
CA THR A 314 13.43 37.23 26.46
C THR A 314 12.79 37.49 27.82
N LYS A 315 11.83 36.67 28.25
CA LYS A 315 11.27 36.75 29.61
C LYS A 315 12.38 36.53 30.65
N PRO A 316 12.46 37.36 31.70
CA PRO A 316 13.36 37.11 32.80
C PRO A 316 13.01 35.78 33.46
N ILE A 317 14.00 34.90 33.56
CA ILE A 317 13.89 33.65 34.32
C ILE A 317 13.73 34.07 35.79
N THR A 318 12.54 33.84 36.35
CA THR A 318 12.17 34.18 37.73
C THR A 318 12.37 33.01 38.66
#